data_AF-A0A942DTF8-F1
#
_entry.id   AF-A0A942DTF8-F1
#
_cell.length_a   1.000
_cell.length_b   1.000
_cell.length_c   1.000
_cell.angle_alpha   90.00
_cell.angle_beta   90.00
_cell.angle_gamma   90.00
#
_symmetry.space_group_name_H-M   'P 1'
#
loop_
_entity.id
_entity.type
_entity.pdbx_description
1 polymer ?
#
loop_
_entity_poly.entity_id
_entity_poly.type
_entity_poly.pdbx_seq_one_letter_code
_entity_poly.pdbx_strand_id
1 'polypeptide(L)'
;MKQASLNLVLIVTLSLSFSAQTTQESATSGMSKQPAASTTIRKQAAHESPNKGYGLRFLPALWSVAAYNPYKALLFGGAALCTTGCLLYCGVRNKPLEMAKIAAATLMLSSWSWATQTPPNPYFLNLEDDQRLVATALEFPEGFLFATGGSSYQIEGCGPKNGGEDASSYTQAYRDAILTQATEAQEKKRLEELFATTFTAPGGVGLACDEWNLYAHDAELKQVMGINADRFSIERFKVETAPGGFHAPAIQHYMDKAVTLVKRGIRPIIGMHHYTDPAWFMAAGGFENSKNLDGFASYCAVVTGSIYAACMEIIGDDATKQHLIPLFYTYNSANAYAINGYQQGVRPPYVKSMSRSRTVLFNMLDAHVCAYEQMKKVAPKAKIGTTINIYQLDPVNYLNPLHRTLCFAGNYLQNYSVYDFFKEFSTKNPGKTCLDWIGLNYYSHGYMDSPSGPFSSPRDPNNPDAPVKRLSDQELADSKFSSANKLYTIYADGLFLALHEINDNVAKLFTIPILITETGFGIERVDAQVDADGFDALETQQDIEKRDLFLKQYLYAASRACQVGIPLMGISIWSFMDNYEWGQYNKRYGLFGVDFTANSKTRLRRKGADYYWDAIKNHTKADRSISL
;
A
#
# COMPACT_ATOMS: atom_id res chain seq x y z
N MET A 1 35.13 0.44 20.54
CA MET A 1 35.92 -0.32 19.54
C MET A 1 36.95 -1.27 20.16
N LYS A 2 37.85 -0.85 21.06
CA LYS A 2 38.86 -1.76 21.69
C LYS A 2 38.26 -2.92 22.52
N GLN A 3 37.06 -2.76 23.08
CA GLN A 3 36.38 -3.82 23.86
C GLN A 3 35.73 -4.91 22.99
N ALA A 4 35.35 -4.59 21.76
CA ALA A 4 34.82 -5.55 20.80
C ALA A 4 35.93 -6.47 20.23
N SER A 5 37.14 -5.94 20.10
CA SER A 5 38.32 -6.70 19.66
C SER A 5 38.76 -7.75 20.70
N LEU A 6 38.64 -7.44 22.01
CA LEU A 6 38.98 -8.39 23.07
C LEU A 6 37.99 -9.58 23.14
N ASN A 7 36.70 -9.31 22.95
CA ASN A 7 35.66 -10.36 22.94
C ASN A 7 35.77 -11.27 21.71
N LEU A 8 36.23 -10.75 20.57
CA LEU A 8 36.44 -11.54 19.35
C LEU A 8 37.62 -12.52 19.49
N VAL A 9 38.73 -12.10 20.13
CA VAL A 9 39.86 -12.97 20.42
C VAL A 9 39.47 -14.08 21.40
N LEU A 10 38.64 -13.77 22.41
CA LEU A 10 38.16 -14.75 23.38
C LEU A 10 37.30 -15.86 22.73
N ILE A 11 36.41 -15.48 21.79
CA ILE A 11 35.52 -16.42 21.08
C ILE A 11 36.30 -17.32 20.11
N VAL A 12 37.28 -16.77 19.39
CA VAL A 12 38.14 -17.55 18.48
C VAL A 12 39.03 -18.53 19.25
N THR A 13 39.53 -18.13 20.43
CA THR A 13 40.39 -18.99 21.26
C THR A 13 39.58 -20.15 21.87
N LEU A 14 38.36 -19.89 22.36
CA LEU A 14 37.45 -20.93 22.88
C LEU A 14 37.01 -21.94 21.83
N SER A 15 36.87 -21.50 20.56
CA SER A 15 36.47 -22.37 19.45
C SER A 15 37.59 -23.33 19.00
N LEU A 16 38.86 -22.91 19.13
CA LEU A 16 40.01 -23.76 18.81
C LEU A 16 40.35 -24.77 19.93
N SER A 17 40.07 -24.42 21.19
CA SER A 17 40.24 -25.34 22.33
C SER A 17 39.24 -26.51 22.31
N PHE A 18 38.02 -26.31 21.79
CA PHE A 18 37.02 -27.37 21.65
C PHE A 18 37.33 -28.38 20.54
N SER A 19 38.14 -27.99 19.53
CA SER A 19 38.54 -28.88 18.43
C SER A 19 39.75 -29.76 18.76
N ALA A 20 40.47 -29.50 19.85
CA ALA A 20 41.69 -30.22 20.23
C ALA A 20 41.48 -31.36 21.25
N GLN A 21 40.28 -31.46 21.85
CA GLN A 21 39.98 -32.45 22.90
C GLN A 21 39.27 -33.73 22.41
N THR A 22 39.05 -33.91 21.10
CA THR A 22 38.39 -35.12 20.55
C THR A 22 39.27 -35.96 19.62
N THR A 23 40.60 -35.81 19.67
CA THR A 23 41.53 -36.66 18.92
C THR A 23 42.59 -37.27 19.84
N GLN A 24 42.16 -38.22 20.66
CA GLN A 24 43.00 -39.30 21.18
C GLN A 24 42.15 -40.56 21.19
N GLU A 25 42.25 -41.38 20.14
CA GLU A 25 42.44 -42.83 20.26
C GLU A 25 42.49 -43.52 18.88
N SER A 26 43.43 -44.47 18.78
CA SER A 26 43.69 -45.47 17.73
C SER A 26 44.38 -45.01 16.43
N ALA A 27 45.70 -45.07 16.47
CA ALA A 27 46.55 -45.42 15.32
C ALA A 27 46.38 -46.91 14.98
N THR A 28 46.33 -47.26 13.70
CA THR A 28 47.27 -48.08 12.89
C THR A 28 46.44 -48.56 11.69
N SER A 29 46.82 -48.69 10.43
CA SER A 29 48.05 -48.87 9.64
C SER A 29 47.62 -48.52 8.19
N GLY A 30 48.36 -47.82 7.34
CA GLY A 30 49.58 -48.27 6.70
C GLY A 30 49.39 -48.29 5.17
N MET A 31 50.25 -47.53 4.47
CA MET A 31 50.68 -47.69 3.05
C MET A 31 49.63 -47.44 1.94
N SER A 32 49.67 -46.35 1.15
CA SER A 32 50.68 -45.80 0.22
C SER A 32 50.38 -46.09 -1.26
N LYS A 33 50.41 -45.00 -2.05
CA LYS A 33 50.78 -44.86 -3.49
C LYS A 33 49.65 -44.62 -4.51
N GLN A 34 49.48 -43.33 -4.79
CA GLN A 34 49.39 -42.64 -6.09
C GLN A 34 50.01 -43.36 -7.34
N PRO A 35 49.87 -42.83 -8.58
CA PRO A 35 48.80 -42.00 -9.18
C PRO A 35 48.51 -42.28 -10.69
N ALA A 36 47.63 -41.45 -11.27
CA ALA A 36 47.76 -40.76 -12.58
C ALA A 36 47.23 -41.36 -13.90
N ALA A 37 46.92 -40.39 -14.78
CA ALA A 37 46.64 -40.40 -16.23
C ALA A 37 45.21 -40.81 -16.63
N SER A 38 44.31 -39.88 -17.02
CA SER A 38 44.28 -39.03 -18.22
C SER A 38 44.10 -39.81 -19.53
N THR A 39 42.92 -39.73 -20.15
CA THR A 39 42.79 -39.40 -21.58
C THR A 39 41.35 -39.09 -21.98
N THR A 40 41.23 -37.94 -22.63
CA THR A 40 40.11 -37.39 -23.39
C THR A 40 39.75 -38.30 -24.58
N ILE A 41 38.49 -38.31 -25.04
CA ILE A 41 38.08 -38.04 -26.46
C ILE A 41 36.62 -38.45 -26.80
N ARG A 42 35.94 -37.50 -27.44
CA ARG A 42 34.82 -37.54 -28.43
C ARG A 42 33.39 -38.01 -28.08
N LYS A 43 32.53 -36.99 -28.04
CA LYS A 43 31.24 -36.80 -28.74
C LYS A 43 30.76 -37.95 -29.65
N GLN A 44 29.53 -38.42 -29.42
CA GLN A 44 28.47 -38.42 -30.45
C GLN A 44 27.08 -38.54 -29.84
N ALA A 45 26.11 -37.93 -30.52
CA ALA A 45 24.75 -37.66 -30.09
C ALA A 45 23.83 -38.88 -30.21
N ALA A 46 22.84 -38.99 -29.32
CA ALA A 46 21.58 -39.69 -29.56
C ALA A 46 20.48 -39.13 -28.65
N HIS A 47 19.28 -39.03 -29.23
CA HIS A 47 17.99 -38.67 -28.64
C HIS A 47 17.67 -39.33 -27.29
N GLU A 48 16.99 -38.62 -26.38
CA GLU A 48 15.91 -39.18 -25.53
C GLU A 48 15.15 -38.11 -24.71
N SER A 49 13.96 -38.52 -24.25
CA SER A 49 12.79 -37.77 -23.72
C SER A 49 12.97 -36.75 -22.58
N PRO A 50 11.98 -35.87 -22.31
CA PRO A 50 12.05 -34.89 -21.22
C PRO A 50 11.59 -35.50 -19.88
N ASN A 51 12.48 -36.20 -19.19
CA ASN A 51 12.35 -36.37 -17.74
C ASN A 51 12.93 -35.13 -17.05
N LYS A 52 12.06 -34.17 -16.69
CA LYS A 52 12.41 -33.05 -15.81
C LYS A 52 12.64 -33.58 -14.39
N GLY A 53 13.87 -33.99 -14.11
CA GLY A 53 14.38 -34.17 -12.75
C GLY A 53 14.61 -32.80 -12.10
N TYR A 54 14.01 -32.60 -10.93
CA TYR A 54 14.27 -31.47 -10.04
C TYR A 54 15.73 -31.48 -9.59
N GLY A 55 16.58 -30.68 -10.23
CA GLY A 55 17.94 -30.38 -9.80
C GLY A 55 17.99 -29.02 -9.09
N LEU A 56 18.47 -29.00 -7.85
CA LEU A 56 18.71 -27.81 -7.05
C LEU A 56 19.44 -26.72 -7.87
N ARG A 57 18.75 -25.62 -8.16
CA ARG A 57 19.36 -24.34 -8.59
C ARG A 57 19.35 -23.38 -7.39
N PHE A 58 20.23 -23.63 -6.43
CA PHE A 58 20.72 -22.62 -5.50
C PHE A 58 22.19 -22.38 -5.87
N LEU A 59 22.63 -21.11 -5.91
CA LEU A 59 23.98 -20.60 -6.26
C LEU A 59 24.16 -20.15 -7.72
N PRO A 60 23.54 -19.02 -8.11
CA PRO A 60 24.40 -17.91 -8.58
C PRO A 60 24.13 -16.53 -7.96
N ALA A 61 23.16 -16.38 -7.05
CA ALA A 61 22.80 -15.07 -6.47
C ALA A 61 23.80 -14.51 -5.44
N LEU A 62 24.85 -15.27 -5.07
CA LEU A 62 25.81 -14.87 -4.04
C LEU A 62 27.06 -14.15 -4.58
N TRP A 63 27.27 -14.10 -5.91
CA TRP A 63 28.47 -13.49 -6.49
C TRP A 63 28.27 -12.03 -6.94
N SER A 64 27.03 -11.56 -7.16
CA SER A 64 26.77 -10.19 -7.62
C SER A 64 26.85 -9.12 -6.52
N VAL A 65 26.93 -9.51 -5.24
CA VAL A 65 27.00 -8.58 -4.09
C VAL A 65 28.45 -8.17 -3.76
N ALA A 66 29.46 -8.86 -4.29
CA ALA A 66 30.87 -8.64 -3.95
C ALA A 66 31.49 -7.38 -4.61
N ALA A 67 30.80 -6.75 -5.57
CA ALA A 67 31.39 -5.66 -6.36
C ALA A 67 31.38 -4.27 -5.69
N TYR A 68 30.72 -4.07 -4.54
CA TYR A 68 30.49 -2.72 -3.99
C TYR A 68 30.99 -2.46 -2.56
N ASN A 69 31.59 -3.43 -1.85
CA ASN A 69 32.22 -3.15 -0.55
C ASN A 69 33.16 -4.29 -0.06
N PRO A 70 34.48 -4.08 0.10
CA PRO A 70 35.42 -5.12 0.51
C PRO A 70 35.21 -5.63 1.94
N TYR A 71 34.57 -4.85 2.83
CA TYR A 71 34.21 -5.31 4.18
C TYR A 71 32.95 -6.21 4.21
N LYS A 72 32.04 -6.06 3.23
CA LYS A 72 30.86 -6.94 3.10
C LYS A 72 31.23 -8.34 2.62
N ALA A 73 32.26 -8.47 1.77
CA ALA A 73 32.70 -9.76 1.22
C ALA A 73 33.27 -10.71 2.30
N LEU A 74 33.99 -10.18 3.31
CA LEU A 74 34.62 -11.00 4.36
C LEU A 74 33.59 -11.59 5.34
N LEU A 75 32.59 -10.80 5.75
CA LEU A 75 31.52 -11.21 6.68
C LEU A 75 30.51 -12.16 6.02
N PHE A 76 30.09 -11.87 4.78
CA PHE A 76 29.20 -12.76 4.02
C PHE A 76 29.90 -14.03 3.57
N GLY A 77 31.18 -13.96 3.17
CA GLY A 77 31.97 -15.13 2.78
C GLY A 77 32.10 -16.15 3.90
N GLY A 78 32.42 -15.71 5.12
CA GLY A 78 32.55 -16.59 6.29
C GLY A 78 31.23 -17.25 6.72
N ALA A 79 30.14 -16.47 6.83
CA ALA A 79 28.83 -16.98 7.25
C ALA A 79 28.16 -17.89 6.19
N ALA A 80 28.33 -17.57 4.90
CA ALA A 80 27.82 -18.39 3.80
C ALA A 80 28.59 -19.70 3.68
N LEU A 81 29.92 -19.70 3.85
CA LEU A 81 30.73 -20.93 3.85
C LEU A 81 30.36 -21.85 5.02
N CYS A 82 30.15 -21.29 6.22
CA CYS A 82 29.75 -22.06 7.40
C CYS A 82 28.34 -22.65 7.25
N THR A 83 27.37 -21.85 6.79
CA THR A 83 25.99 -22.31 6.56
C THR A 83 25.93 -23.39 5.48
N THR A 84 26.66 -23.21 4.37
CA THR A 84 26.70 -24.17 3.28
C THR A 84 27.33 -25.49 3.73
N GLY A 85 28.39 -25.44 4.54
CA GLY A 85 29.00 -26.62 5.15
C GLY A 85 28.05 -27.36 6.10
N CYS A 86 27.31 -26.64 6.95
CA CYS A 86 26.35 -27.24 7.87
C CYS A 86 25.13 -27.83 7.15
N LEU A 87 24.60 -27.18 6.11
CA LEU A 87 23.50 -27.69 5.30
C LEU A 87 23.91 -28.93 4.50
N LEU A 88 25.13 -28.94 3.93
CA LEU A 88 25.68 -30.13 3.27
C LEU A 88 25.86 -31.30 4.25
N TYR A 89 26.38 -31.03 5.45
CA TYR A 89 26.56 -32.04 6.50
C TYR A 89 25.22 -32.63 6.97
N CYS A 90 24.20 -31.80 7.20
CA CYS A 90 22.87 -32.25 7.61
C CYS A 90 22.09 -32.93 6.48
N GLY A 91 22.28 -32.51 5.23
CA GLY A 91 21.71 -33.14 4.04
C GLY A 91 22.26 -34.55 3.81
N VAL A 92 23.58 -34.74 3.93
CA VAL A 92 24.24 -36.07 3.84
C VAL A 92 23.76 -37.03 4.93
N ARG A 93 23.35 -36.51 6.10
CA ARG A 93 22.84 -37.30 7.24
C ARG A 93 21.32 -37.38 7.33
N ASN A 94 20.60 -36.90 6.31
CA ASN A 94 19.14 -36.93 6.21
C ASN A 94 18.42 -36.38 7.47
N LYS A 95 18.86 -35.21 7.96
CA LYS A 95 18.28 -34.52 9.13
C LYS A 95 17.51 -33.25 8.72
N PRO A 96 16.27 -33.36 8.21
CA PRO A 96 15.52 -32.24 7.64
C PRO A 96 15.15 -31.17 8.67
N LEU A 97 14.88 -31.55 9.91
CA LEU A 97 14.53 -30.62 10.99
C LEU A 97 15.72 -29.71 11.37
N GLU A 98 16.93 -30.26 11.37
CA GLU A 98 18.14 -29.50 11.67
C GLU A 98 18.51 -28.57 10.50
N MET A 99 18.27 -28.99 9.25
CA MET A 99 18.41 -28.10 8.09
C MET A 99 17.46 -26.90 8.17
N ALA A 100 16.21 -27.11 8.57
CA ALA A 100 15.25 -26.03 8.75
C ALA A 100 15.67 -25.04 9.86
N LYS A 101 16.19 -25.56 10.99
CA LYS A 101 16.73 -24.72 12.09
C LYS A 101 17.95 -23.91 11.66
N ILE A 102 18.87 -24.52 10.91
CA ILE A 102 20.07 -23.84 10.41
C ILE A 102 19.68 -22.76 9.40
N ALA A 103 18.77 -23.04 8.47
CA ALA A 103 18.27 -22.04 7.51
C ALA A 103 17.56 -20.87 8.22
N ALA A 104 16.75 -21.15 9.23
CA ALA A 104 16.11 -20.13 10.06
C ALA A 104 17.14 -19.29 10.84
N ALA A 105 18.16 -19.92 11.42
CA ALA A 105 19.24 -19.23 12.12
C ALA A 105 20.08 -18.34 11.19
N THR A 106 20.35 -18.77 9.96
CA THR A 106 21.05 -17.95 8.96
C THR A 106 20.23 -16.76 8.51
N LEU A 107 18.90 -16.93 8.35
CA LEU A 107 17.97 -15.81 8.10
C LEU A 107 17.92 -14.84 9.29
N MET A 108 17.98 -15.34 10.53
CA MET A 108 18.06 -14.51 11.73
C MET A 108 19.39 -13.74 11.80
N LEU A 109 20.53 -14.35 11.48
CA LEU A 109 21.84 -13.70 11.53
C LEU A 109 22.03 -12.68 10.40
N SER A 110 21.54 -12.97 9.19
CA SER A 110 21.59 -12.01 8.07
C SER A 110 20.70 -10.80 8.36
N SER A 111 19.50 -11.01 8.91
CA SER A 111 18.62 -9.92 9.38
C SER A 111 19.21 -9.18 10.58
N TRP A 112 19.99 -9.83 11.46
CA TRP A 112 20.68 -9.16 12.57
C TRP A 112 21.76 -8.16 12.11
N SER A 113 22.53 -8.52 11.08
CA SER A 113 23.56 -7.63 10.51
C SER A 113 22.97 -6.40 9.81
N TRP A 114 21.78 -6.54 9.23
CA TRP A 114 21.02 -5.44 8.61
C TRP A 114 20.28 -4.60 9.64
N ALA A 115 19.66 -5.24 10.64
CA ALA A 115 18.99 -4.57 11.74
C ALA A 115 19.98 -3.72 12.54
N THR A 116 21.18 -4.22 12.87
CA THR A 116 22.20 -3.44 13.61
C THR A 116 22.79 -2.25 12.81
N GLN A 117 22.52 -2.14 11.51
CA GLN A 117 22.97 -1.03 10.65
C GLN A 117 21.86 -0.04 10.30
N THR A 118 20.60 -0.27 10.70
CA THR A 118 19.57 0.77 10.58
C THR A 118 19.83 1.81 11.67
N PRO A 119 20.26 3.04 11.34
CA PRO A 119 20.45 4.07 12.35
C PRO A 119 19.14 4.28 13.12
N PRO A 120 19.18 4.72 14.40
CA PRO A 120 18.00 5.28 15.03
C PRO A 120 17.41 6.33 14.10
N ASN A 121 16.09 6.29 13.90
CA ASN A 121 15.39 7.10 12.91
C ASN A 121 15.73 8.59 13.12
N PRO A 122 16.51 9.22 12.23
CA PRO A 122 17.04 10.58 12.46
C PRO A 122 16.00 11.68 12.21
N TYR A 123 14.78 11.32 11.82
CA TYR A 123 13.74 12.28 11.39
C TYR A 123 12.55 12.36 12.35
N PHE A 124 12.73 12.05 13.64
CA PHE A 124 11.70 12.39 14.62
C PHE A 124 11.39 13.88 14.51
N LEU A 125 10.13 14.23 14.25
CA LEU A 125 9.69 15.59 14.46
C LEU A 125 9.69 15.72 15.97
N ASN A 126 10.82 16.19 16.51
CA ASN A 126 10.99 16.43 17.94
C ASN A 126 10.07 17.62 18.29
N LEU A 127 8.77 17.38 18.35
CA LEU A 127 7.73 18.32 18.69
C LEU A 127 7.82 18.46 20.20
N GLU A 128 8.81 19.21 20.69
CA GLU A 128 8.70 19.73 22.05
C GLU A 128 7.42 20.57 22.10
N ASP A 129 6.54 20.15 23.01
CA ASP A 129 5.30 20.81 23.35
C ASP A 129 5.54 22.31 23.63
N ASP A 130 4.57 23.13 23.20
CA ASP A 130 4.46 24.59 23.39
C ASP A 130 5.13 25.55 22.38
N GLN A 131 5.70 25.10 21.25
CA GLN A 131 6.06 26.03 20.13
C GLN A 131 5.65 25.61 18.70
N ARG A 132 4.87 24.54 18.50
CA ARG A 132 4.57 24.01 17.14
C ARG A 132 3.11 24.05 16.66
N LEU A 133 2.29 24.94 17.21
CA LEU A 133 0.97 25.25 16.63
C LEU A 133 0.74 26.76 16.46
N VAL A 134 1.77 27.58 16.70
CA VAL A 134 1.71 29.04 16.54
C VAL A 134 2.92 29.48 15.71
N ALA A 135 2.68 29.87 14.45
CA ALA A 135 3.58 30.68 13.59
C ALA A 135 4.62 30.02 12.64
N THR A 136 4.35 28.86 12.04
CA THR A 136 4.86 28.60 10.68
C THR A 136 3.68 28.49 9.71
N ALA A 137 3.58 29.43 8.78
CA ALA A 137 2.62 29.33 7.70
C ALA A 137 2.89 28.03 6.92
N LEU A 138 1.83 27.28 6.58
CA LEU A 138 1.99 26.12 5.70
C LEU A 138 2.52 26.62 4.35
N GLU A 139 3.64 26.05 3.92
CA GLU A 139 4.26 26.36 2.64
C GLU A 139 4.14 25.14 1.73
N PHE A 140 3.47 25.33 0.60
CA PHE A 140 3.31 24.35 -0.46
C PHE A 140 3.78 24.97 -1.78
N PRO A 141 4.30 24.17 -2.73
CA PRO A 141 4.71 24.69 -4.04
C PRO A 141 3.51 25.22 -4.82
N GLU A 142 3.77 26.11 -5.78
CA GLU A 142 2.74 26.58 -6.71
C GLU A 142 2.09 25.39 -7.43
N GLY A 143 0.75 25.43 -7.56
CA GLY A 143 -0.01 24.37 -8.21
C GLY A 143 -0.16 23.10 -7.37
N PHE A 144 0.13 23.15 -6.06
CA PHE A 144 -0.10 22.02 -5.15
C PHE A 144 -1.57 21.59 -5.17
N LEU A 145 -1.80 20.28 -5.30
CA LEU A 145 -3.14 19.73 -5.38
C LEU A 145 -3.71 19.52 -3.97
N PHE A 146 -4.67 20.35 -3.59
CA PHE A 146 -5.54 20.12 -2.45
C PHE A 146 -6.73 19.31 -2.93
N ALA A 147 -6.64 18.00 -2.71
CA ALA A 147 -7.59 17.04 -3.20
C ALA A 147 -8.44 16.41 -2.09
N THR A 148 -9.57 15.85 -2.48
CA THR A 148 -10.35 14.94 -1.64
C THR A 148 -10.54 13.61 -2.35
N GLY A 149 -10.67 12.54 -1.57
CA GLY A 149 -10.83 11.19 -2.09
C GLY A 149 -12.20 10.57 -1.83
N GLY A 150 -12.60 9.70 -2.75
CA GLY A 150 -13.68 8.73 -2.59
C GLY A 150 -13.41 7.45 -3.39
N SER A 151 -14.08 6.36 -3.01
CA SER A 151 -14.09 5.10 -3.76
C SER A 151 -15.48 4.85 -4.27
N SER A 152 -15.59 4.46 -5.53
CA SER A 152 -16.86 4.32 -6.25
C SER A 152 -17.83 3.38 -5.53
N TYR A 153 -17.40 2.20 -5.08
CA TYR A 153 -18.24 1.26 -4.32
C TYR A 153 -18.69 1.84 -2.97
N GLN A 154 -17.87 2.72 -2.38
CA GLN A 154 -18.14 3.28 -1.06
C GLN A 154 -19.13 4.47 -1.10
N ILE A 155 -19.25 5.17 -2.24
CA ILE A 155 -20.03 6.42 -2.33
C ILE A 155 -21.15 6.40 -3.37
N GLU A 156 -21.00 5.68 -4.49
CA GLU A 156 -21.91 5.82 -5.63
C GLU A 156 -23.27 5.20 -5.38
N GLY A 157 -23.30 4.05 -4.70
CA GLY A 157 -24.48 3.20 -4.60
C GLY A 157 -24.79 2.45 -5.89
N CYS A 158 -26.02 1.92 -5.98
CA CYS A 158 -26.52 1.27 -7.18
C CYS A 158 -26.61 2.29 -8.33
N GLY A 159 -25.90 2.01 -9.43
CA GLY A 159 -25.93 2.82 -10.66
C GLY A 159 -27.31 2.84 -11.35
N PRO A 160 -27.39 3.08 -12.67
CA PRO A 160 -28.67 3.19 -13.36
C PRO A 160 -29.44 1.89 -13.17
N LYS A 161 -30.74 1.98 -12.84
CA LYS A 161 -31.65 0.83 -12.65
C LYS A 161 -31.77 -0.14 -13.85
N ASN A 162 -30.98 0.02 -14.92
CA ASN A 162 -31.09 -0.73 -16.16
C ASN A 162 -29.70 -1.10 -16.72
N GLY A 163 -29.18 -2.28 -16.39
CA GLY A 163 -28.16 -2.92 -17.26
C GLY A 163 -27.10 -3.79 -16.60
N GLY A 164 -26.90 -3.71 -15.29
CA GLY A 164 -25.99 -4.60 -14.58
C GLY A 164 -26.37 -4.59 -13.12
N GLU A 165 -26.89 -5.74 -12.67
CA GLU A 165 -27.04 -6.18 -11.28
C GLU A 165 -27.07 -5.06 -10.22
N ASP A 166 -28.22 -4.86 -9.56
CA ASP A 166 -28.27 -4.08 -8.33
C ASP A 166 -27.11 -4.49 -7.38
N ALA A 167 -26.62 -3.58 -6.54
CA ALA A 167 -25.43 -3.88 -5.72
C ALA A 167 -25.60 -5.15 -4.87
N SER A 168 -26.84 -5.55 -4.56
CA SER A 168 -27.19 -6.84 -3.95
C SER A 168 -26.93 -8.06 -4.84
N SER A 169 -27.29 -8.03 -6.13
CA SER A 169 -27.06 -9.11 -7.09
C SER A 169 -25.60 -9.20 -7.48
N TYR A 170 -24.89 -8.08 -7.64
CA TYR A 170 -23.42 -8.09 -7.74
C TYR A 170 -22.80 -8.75 -6.50
N THR A 171 -23.25 -8.35 -5.30
CA THR A 171 -22.73 -8.93 -4.05
C THR A 171 -22.96 -10.45 -4.01
N GLN A 172 -24.11 -10.93 -4.48
CA GLN A 172 -24.41 -12.36 -4.54
C GLN A 172 -23.53 -13.09 -5.57
N ALA A 173 -23.50 -12.62 -6.82
CA ALA A 173 -22.69 -13.21 -7.88
C ALA A 173 -21.20 -13.23 -7.53
N TYR A 174 -20.73 -12.18 -6.85
CA TYR A 174 -19.36 -12.09 -6.37
C TYR A 174 -19.05 -13.13 -5.28
N ARG A 175 -19.98 -13.38 -4.35
CA ARG A 175 -19.82 -14.46 -3.35
C ARG A 175 -19.77 -15.83 -4.02
N ASP A 176 -20.67 -16.08 -4.97
CA ASP A 176 -20.73 -17.34 -5.68
C ASP A 176 -19.44 -17.60 -6.47
N ALA A 177 -18.86 -16.54 -7.07
CA ALA A 177 -17.56 -16.60 -7.72
C ALA A 177 -16.40 -16.92 -6.76
N ILE A 178 -16.42 -16.38 -5.53
CA ILE A 178 -15.42 -16.71 -4.49
C ILE A 178 -15.61 -18.15 -4.01
N LEU A 179 -16.84 -18.58 -3.74
CA LEU A 179 -17.15 -19.95 -3.31
C LEU A 179 -16.75 -20.99 -4.36
N THR A 180 -16.89 -20.66 -5.64
CA THR A 180 -16.50 -21.54 -6.75
C THR A 180 -14.98 -21.74 -6.83
N GLN A 181 -14.19 -20.74 -6.41
CA GLN A 181 -12.74 -20.83 -6.37
C GLN A 181 -12.20 -21.59 -5.16
N ALA A 182 -12.99 -21.74 -4.10
CA ALA A 182 -12.60 -22.50 -2.92
C ALA A 182 -12.59 -24.01 -3.24
N THR A 183 -11.42 -24.57 -3.48
CA THR A 183 -11.24 -25.98 -3.84
C THR A 183 -11.26 -26.92 -2.63
N GLU A 184 -10.90 -26.42 -1.44
CA GLU A 184 -10.88 -27.19 -0.21
C GLU A 184 -12.22 -27.08 0.53
N ALA A 185 -12.79 -28.21 0.94
CA ALA A 185 -14.08 -28.25 1.65
C ALA A 185 -14.07 -27.43 2.95
N GLN A 186 -12.93 -27.39 3.65
CA GLN A 186 -12.76 -26.58 4.87
C GLN A 186 -12.78 -25.08 4.58
N GLU A 187 -12.12 -24.64 3.50
CA GLU A 187 -12.14 -23.25 3.06
C GLU A 187 -13.55 -22.83 2.65
N LYS A 188 -14.23 -23.68 1.85
CA LYS A 188 -15.61 -23.43 1.42
C LYS A 188 -16.56 -23.27 2.61
N LYS A 189 -16.52 -24.20 3.57
CA LYS A 189 -17.33 -24.12 4.80
C LYS A 189 -17.06 -22.82 5.58
N ARG A 190 -15.79 -22.45 5.76
CA ARG A 190 -15.40 -21.19 6.42
C ARG A 190 -15.97 -19.96 5.70
N LEU A 191 -15.95 -19.96 4.36
CA LEU A 191 -16.49 -18.86 3.57
C LEU A 191 -18.02 -18.79 3.67
N GLU A 192 -18.72 -19.93 3.65
CA GLU A 192 -20.17 -20.00 3.86
C GLU A 192 -20.56 -19.43 5.25
N GLU A 193 -19.85 -19.82 6.31
CA GLU A 193 -20.04 -19.29 7.68
C GLU A 193 -19.73 -17.78 7.76
N LEU A 194 -18.65 -17.33 7.09
CA LEU A 194 -18.30 -15.92 7.01
C LEU A 194 -19.37 -15.09 6.28
N PHE A 195 -19.87 -15.59 5.17
CA PHE A 195 -20.89 -14.91 4.37
C PHE A 195 -22.25 -14.86 5.07
N ALA A 196 -22.55 -15.82 5.93
CA ALA A 196 -23.73 -15.78 6.79
C ALA A 196 -23.68 -14.66 7.85
N THR A 197 -22.48 -14.19 8.25
CA THR A 197 -22.31 -13.25 9.37
C THR A 197 -21.85 -11.85 8.96
N THR A 198 -21.03 -11.74 7.91
CA THR A 198 -20.36 -10.49 7.50
C THR A 198 -21.23 -9.60 6.62
N PHE A 199 -22.30 -10.15 6.03
CA PHE A 199 -23.18 -9.44 5.11
C PHE A 199 -24.63 -9.39 5.59
N THR A 200 -24.82 -9.28 6.90
CA THR A 200 -26.12 -9.36 7.59
C THR A 200 -26.98 -8.09 7.50
N ALA A 201 -26.54 -7.04 6.80
CA ALA A 201 -27.47 -6.02 6.32
C ALA A 201 -28.17 -6.57 5.07
N PRO A 202 -29.48 -6.89 5.10
CA PRO A 202 -30.19 -7.33 3.91
C PRO A 202 -30.14 -6.18 2.88
N GLY A 203 -29.29 -6.29 1.86
CA GLY A 203 -29.21 -5.32 0.76
C GLY A 203 -27.82 -4.90 0.25
N GLY A 204 -26.71 -5.32 0.87
CA GLY A 204 -25.36 -4.91 0.41
C GLY A 204 -25.06 -3.43 0.67
N VAL A 205 -24.25 -2.79 -0.19
CA VAL A 205 -23.91 -1.36 -0.05
C VAL A 205 -25.10 -0.42 -0.31
N GLY A 206 -26.18 -0.90 -0.92
CA GLY A 206 -27.41 -0.13 -1.14
C GLY A 206 -27.16 1.17 -1.92
N LEU A 207 -27.79 2.26 -1.47
CA LEU A 207 -27.59 3.59 -2.07
C LEU A 207 -26.25 4.23 -1.70
N ALA A 208 -25.52 3.72 -0.70
CA ALA A 208 -24.35 4.41 -0.14
C ALA A 208 -24.63 5.90 0.11
N CYS A 209 -23.90 6.78 -0.59
CA CYS A 209 -24.06 8.23 -0.54
C CYS A 209 -24.84 8.77 -1.75
N ASP A 210 -25.32 7.91 -2.64
CA ASP A 210 -26.02 8.26 -3.88
C ASP A 210 -25.21 9.22 -4.77
N GLU A 211 -23.88 9.16 -4.70
CA GLU A 211 -23.00 10.03 -5.48
C GLU A 211 -23.16 9.81 -6.99
N TRP A 212 -23.63 8.62 -7.41
CA TRP A 212 -23.99 8.37 -8.81
C TRP A 212 -25.00 9.41 -9.34
N ASN A 213 -25.96 9.83 -8.52
CA ASN A 213 -26.94 10.84 -8.91
C ASN A 213 -26.54 12.26 -8.47
N LEU A 214 -25.66 12.38 -7.48
CA LEU A 214 -25.31 13.64 -6.82
C LEU A 214 -23.92 14.18 -7.17
N TYR A 215 -23.15 13.53 -8.06
CA TYR A 215 -21.78 13.94 -8.41
C TYR A 215 -21.66 15.41 -8.84
N ALA A 216 -22.67 15.96 -9.53
CA ALA A 216 -22.66 17.35 -9.98
C ALA A 216 -22.81 18.34 -8.81
N HIS A 217 -23.62 17.99 -7.81
CA HIS A 217 -23.76 18.74 -6.57
C HIS A 217 -22.49 18.61 -5.72
N ASP A 218 -21.91 17.40 -5.62
CA ASP A 218 -20.64 17.18 -4.92
C ASP A 218 -19.50 17.97 -5.56
N ALA A 219 -19.46 18.08 -6.90
CA ALA A 219 -18.49 18.90 -7.62
C ALA A 219 -18.69 20.41 -7.38
N GLU A 220 -19.92 20.87 -7.20
CA GLU A 220 -20.22 22.25 -6.81
C GLU A 220 -19.69 22.56 -5.41
N LEU A 221 -19.96 21.68 -4.44
CA LEU A 221 -19.43 21.82 -3.08
C LEU A 221 -17.91 21.88 -3.10
N LYS A 222 -17.23 21.00 -3.85
CA LYS A 222 -15.78 21.01 -3.99
C LYS A 222 -15.25 22.35 -4.52
N GLN A 223 -15.90 22.88 -5.55
CA GLN A 223 -15.55 24.18 -6.12
C GLN A 223 -15.71 25.32 -5.10
N VAL A 224 -16.81 25.35 -4.35
CA VAL A 224 -17.08 26.35 -3.31
C VAL A 224 -16.03 26.29 -2.20
N MET A 225 -15.59 25.09 -1.82
CA MET A 225 -14.55 24.89 -0.80
C MET A 225 -13.13 25.15 -1.31
N GLY A 226 -12.94 25.41 -2.60
CA GLY A 226 -11.64 25.69 -3.21
C GLY A 226 -10.78 24.44 -3.48
N ILE A 227 -11.37 23.24 -3.43
CA ILE A 227 -10.70 22.00 -3.82
C ILE A 227 -10.33 22.10 -5.30
N ASN A 228 -9.06 21.84 -5.64
CA ASN A 228 -8.55 21.96 -7.01
C ASN A 228 -8.29 20.62 -7.69
N ALA A 229 -8.46 19.50 -6.98
CA ALA A 229 -8.42 18.16 -7.55
C ALA A 229 -9.37 17.21 -6.82
N ASP A 230 -9.91 16.21 -7.52
CA ASP A 230 -10.82 15.24 -6.92
C ASP A 230 -10.45 13.82 -7.35
N ARG A 231 -10.27 12.95 -6.36
CA ARG A 231 -9.90 11.56 -6.57
C ARG A 231 -11.12 10.65 -6.44
N PHE A 232 -11.39 9.89 -7.50
CA PHE A 232 -12.41 8.85 -7.52
C PHE A 232 -11.95 7.62 -8.31
N SER A 233 -12.60 6.48 -8.11
CA SER A 233 -12.34 5.25 -8.86
C SER A 233 -13.47 4.92 -9.84
N ILE A 234 -13.20 3.98 -10.74
CA ILE A 234 -14.16 3.41 -11.66
C ILE A 234 -14.60 2.05 -11.13
N GLU A 235 -15.90 1.81 -11.00
CA GLU A 235 -16.42 0.47 -10.74
C GLU A 235 -16.39 -0.38 -12.00
N ARG A 236 -15.37 -1.24 -12.10
CA ARG A 236 -15.19 -2.16 -13.22
C ARG A 236 -16.42 -3.02 -13.49
N PHE A 237 -17.13 -3.47 -12.44
CA PHE A 237 -18.33 -4.30 -12.63
C PHE A 237 -19.51 -3.54 -13.26
N LYS A 238 -19.54 -2.20 -13.16
CA LYS A 238 -20.56 -1.37 -13.83
C LYS A 238 -20.24 -1.11 -15.29
N VAL A 239 -18.95 -1.09 -15.66
CA VAL A 239 -18.49 -0.68 -17.00
C VAL A 239 -18.05 -1.85 -17.88
N GLU A 240 -17.57 -2.96 -17.31
CA GLU A 240 -17.16 -4.17 -18.03
C GLU A 240 -18.03 -5.36 -17.55
N THR A 241 -19.15 -5.58 -18.25
CA THR A 241 -20.19 -6.56 -17.86
C THR A 241 -19.77 -8.01 -18.14
N ALA A 242 -18.82 -8.21 -19.05
CA ALA A 242 -18.20 -9.49 -19.39
C ALA A 242 -16.80 -9.20 -19.98
N PRO A 243 -15.88 -10.18 -20.09
CA PRO A 243 -14.56 -9.94 -20.69
C PRO A 243 -14.64 -9.23 -22.05
N GLY A 244 -14.15 -7.98 -22.13
CA GLY A 244 -14.21 -7.16 -23.34
C GLY A 244 -15.59 -6.61 -23.73
N GLY A 245 -16.63 -6.87 -22.94
CA GLY A 245 -17.98 -6.33 -23.12
C GLY A 245 -18.20 -5.10 -22.24
N PHE A 246 -18.43 -3.93 -22.87
CA PHE A 246 -18.50 -2.65 -22.17
C PHE A 246 -19.92 -2.07 -22.14
N HIS A 247 -20.33 -1.55 -20.98
CA HIS A 247 -21.60 -0.86 -20.81
C HIS A 247 -21.44 0.64 -21.08
N ALA A 248 -21.74 1.05 -22.31
CA ALA A 248 -21.55 2.43 -22.78
C ALA A 248 -22.22 3.51 -21.89
N PRO A 249 -23.45 3.33 -21.37
CA PRO A 249 -24.05 4.34 -20.48
C PRO A 249 -23.29 4.53 -19.17
N ALA A 250 -22.67 3.48 -18.62
CA ALA A 250 -21.86 3.61 -17.41
C ALA A 250 -20.54 4.34 -17.70
N ILE A 251 -19.89 4.06 -18.83
CA ILE A 251 -18.70 4.81 -19.26
C ILE A 251 -19.05 6.29 -19.48
N GLN A 252 -20.18 6.58 -20.12
CA GLN A 252 -20.66 7.95 -20.32
C GLN A 252 -20.85 8.68 -19.00
N HIS A 253 -21.43 8.03 -17.98
CA HIS A 253 -21.56 8.63 -16.65
C HIS A 253 -20.21 9.07 -16.06
N TYR A 254 -19.18 8.24 -16.14
CA TYR A 254 -17.84 8.61 -15.67
C TYR A 254 -17.17 9.70 -16.51
N MET A 255 -17.44 9.73 -17.83
CA MET A 255 -17.04 10.85 -18.69
C MET A 255 -17.70 12.16 -18.24
N ASP A 256 -19.01 12.15 -18.00
CA ASP A 256 -19.78 13.32 -17.56
C ASP A 256 -19.30 13.83 -16.19
N LYS A 257 -19.00 12.91 -15.26
CA LYS A 257 -18.42 13.23 -13.96
C LYS A 257 -17.06 13.91 -14.10
N ALA A 258 -16.13 13.34 -14.88
CA ALA A 258 -14.82 13.94 -15.11
C ALA A 258 -14.91 15.30 -15.81
N VAL A 259 -15.76 15.42 -16.83
CA VAL A 259 -16.01 16.68 -17.55
C VAL A 259 -16.60 17.74 -16.61
N THR A 260 -17.49 17.36 -15.70
CA THR A 260 -18.08 18.27 -14.71
C THR A 260 -17.01 18.85 -13.78
N LEU A 261 -16.06 18.03 -13.33
CA LEU A 261 -14.91 18.51 -12.55
C LEU A 261 -14.04 19.48 -13.36
N VAL A 262 -13.66 19.10 -14.59
CA VAL A 262 -12.83 19.94 -15.48
C VAL A 262 -13.49 21.30 -15.74
N LYS A 263 -14.80 21.33 -16.04
CA LYS A 263 -15.57 22.57 -16.23
C LYS A 263 -15.56 23.49 -15.01
N ARG A 264 -15.36 22.93 -13.81
CA ARG A 264 -15.28 23.66 -12.54
C ARG A 264 -13.84 24.03 -12.14
N GLY A 265 -12.85 23.70 -12.96
CA GLY A 265 -11.43 23.94 -12.66
C GLY A 265 -10.86 22.94 -11.64
N ILE A 266 -11.48 21.76 -11.51
CA ILE A 266 -11.06 20.70 -10.59
C ILE A 266 -10.42 19.59 -11.42
N ARG A 267 -9.18 19.24 -11.11
CA ARG A 267 -8.46 18.17 -11.81
C ARG A 267 -8.97 16.78 -11.39
N PRO A 268 -9.42 15.93 -12.33
CA PRO A 268 -9.76 14.54 -12.00
C PRO A 268 -8.52 13.68 -11.72
N ILE A 269 -8.58 12.84 -10.69
CA ILE A 269 -7.57 11.82 -10.36
C ILE A 269 -8.29 10.46 -10.31
N ILE A 270 -8.11 9.64 -11.34
CA ILE A 270 -9.02 8.53 -11.64
C ILE A 270 -8.35 7.17 -11.46
N GLY A 271 -8.91 6.35 -10.57
CA GLY A 271 -8.45 4.99 -10.28
C GLY A 271 -9.17 3.92 -11.08
N MET A 272 -8.43 3.01 -11.73
CA MET A 272 -9.05 1.92 -12.50
C MET A 272 -9.51 0.75 -11.64
N HIS A 273 -8.97 0.60 -10.42
CA HIS A 273 -9.34 -0.46 -9.49
C HIS A 273 -9.21 -0.01 -8.04
N HIS A 274 -10.26 -0.27 -7.25
CA HIS A 274 -10.31 0.01 -5.83
C HIS A 274 -11.02 -1.13 -5.07
N TYR A 275 -10.40 -2.32 -5.07
CA TYR A 275 -10.77 -3.51 -4.27
C TYR A 275 -12.08 -4.21 -4.64
N THR A 276 -12.81 -3.71 -5.62
CA THR A 276 -13.98 -4.36 -6.20
C THR A 276 -13.62 -4.99 -7.55
N ASP A 277 -14.04 -6.24 -7.72
CA ASP A 277 -13.74 -7.03 -8.90
C ASP A 277 -15.04 -7.59 -9.49
N PRO A 278 -15.24 -7.56 -10.81
CA PRO A 278 -16.41 -8.19 -11.41
C PRO A 278 -16.51 -9.67 -11.04
N ALA A 279 -17.72 -10.17 -10.79
CA ALA A 279 -17.93 -11.57 -10.43
C ALA A 279 -17.34 -12.54 -11.47
N TRP A 280 -17.49 -12.23 -12.77
CA TRP A 280 -16.91 -13.01 -13.86
C TRP A 280 -15.37 -13.03 -13.82
N PHE A 281 -14.73 -11.93 -13.41
CA PHE A 281 -13.28 -11.81 -13.32
C PHE A 281 -12.76 -12.67 -12.18
N MET A 282 -13.45 -12.63 -11.03
CA MET A 282 -13.16 -13.53 -9.92
C MET A 282 -13.38 -14.99 -10.32
N ALA A 283 -14.50 -15.34 -10.95
CA ALA A 283 -14.75 -16.71 -11.40
C ALA A 283 -13.66 -17.25 -12.34
N ALA A 284 -13.00 -16.37 -13.10
CA ALA A 284 -11.83 -16.69 -13.93
C ALA A 284 -10.48 -16.76 -13.18
N GLY A 285 -10.49 -16.71 -11.85
CA GLY A 285 -9.29 -16.74 -10.99
C GLY A 285 -8.72 -15.36 -10.62
N GLY A 286 -9.45 -14.28 -10.88
CA GLY A 286 -9.07 -12.91 -10.51
C GLY A 286 -7.64 -12.54 -10.91
N PHE A 287 -6.92 -11.87 -10.01
CA PHE A 287 -5.50 -11.53 -10.19
C PHE A 287 -4.54 -12.69 -9.90
N GLU A 288 -5.01 -13.85 -9.41
CA GLU A 288 -4.13 -15.02 -9.28
C GLU A 288 -3.83 -15.66 -10.63
N ASN A 289 -4.80 -15.61 -11.56
CA ASN A 289 -4.64 -16.13 -12.90
C ASN A 289 -3.99 -15.07 -13.80
N SER A 290 -2.71 -15.24 -14.10
CA SER A 290 -1.93 -14.33 -14.95
C SER A 290 -2.45 -14.19 -16.40
N LYS A 291 -3.35 -15.07 -16.86
CA LYS A 291 -4.02 -14.91 -18.16
C LYS A 291 -5.05 -13.77 -18.19
N ASN A 292 -5.46 -13.28 -17.02
CA ASN A 292 -6.48 -12.24 -16.92
C ASN A 292 -5.90 -10.81 -17.03
N LEU A 293 -4.56 -10.66 -17.00
CA LEU A 293 -3.89 -9.36 -16.90
C LEU A 293 -4.08 -8.50 -18.17
N ASP A 294 -4.02 -9.11 -19.36
CA ASP A 294 -4.26 -8.40 -20.63
C ASP A 294 -5.69 -7.87 -20.75
N GLY A 295 -6.66 -8.61 -20.21
CA GLY A 295 -8.05 -8.16 -20.12
C GLY A 295 -8.19 -6.94 -19.22
N PHE A 296 -7.51 -6.94 -18.07
CA PHE A 296 -7.47 -5.75 -17.19
C PHE A 296 -6.80 -4.55 -17.87
N ALA A 297 -5.68 -4.75 -18.57
CA ALA A 297 -5.01 -3.68 -19.32
C ALA A 297 -5.92 -3.08 -20.41
N SER A 298 -6.65 -3.95 -21.13
CA SER A 298 -7.60 -3.53 -22.18
C SER A 298 -8.75 -2.70 -21.60
N TYR A 299 -9.31 -3.13 -20.48
CA TYR A 299 -10.30 -2.36 -19.71
C TYR A 299 -9.76 -0.97 -19.33
N CYS A 300 -8.56 -0.90 -18.75
CA CYS A 300 -7.95 0.38 -18.37
C CYS A 300 -7.80 1.31 -19.57
N ALA A 301 -7.36 0.79 -20.72
CA ALA A 301 -7.18 1.58 -21.93
C ALA A 301 -8.52 2.11 -22.48
N VAL A 302 -9.57 1.28 -22.54
CA VAL A 302 -10.89 1.71 -23.05
C VAL A 302 -11.47 2.84 -22.19
N VAL A 303 -11.47 2.67 -20.87
CA VAL A 303 -12.02 3.68 -19.95
C VAL A 303 -11.17 4.94 -19.95
N THR A 304 -9.85 4.81 -19.88
CA THR A 304 -8.91 5.94 -19.91
C THR A 304 -9.06 6.75 -21.20
N GLY A 305 -9.08 6.08 -22.36
CA GLY A 305 -9.22 6.74 -23.65
C GLY A 305 -10.53 7.51 -23.76
N SER A 306 -11.63 6.93 -23.29
CA SER A 306 -12.97 7.56 -23.32
C SER A 306 -13.03 8.82 -22.45
N ILE A 307 -12.57 8.72 -21.19
CA ILE A 307 -12.57 9.86 -20.26
C ILE A 307 -11.57 10.94 -20.70
N TYR A 308 -10.37 10.53 -21.11
CA TYR A 308 -9.34 11.44 -21.60
C TYR A 308 -9.84 12.24 -22.80
N ALA A 309 -10.42 11.59 -23.81
CA ALA A 309 -10.96 12.27 -24.99
C ALA A 309 -12.02 13.32 -24.59
N ALA A 310 -13.00 12.95 -23.76
CA ALA A 310 -14.03 13.88 -23.29
C ALA A 310 -13.48 15.09 -22.52
N CYS A 311 -12.47 14.87 -21.65
CA CYS A 311 -11.82 15.97 -20.95
C CYS A 311 -11.04 16.87 -21.91
N MET A 312 -10.36 16.28 -22.90
CA MET A 312 -9.58 17.04 -23.89
C MET A 312 -10.46 17.88 -24.83
N GLU A 313 -11.73 17.53 -25.05
CA GLU A 313 -12.68 18.40 -25.76
C GLU A 313 -12.92 19.73 -25.05
N ILE A 314 -12.85 19.74 -23.70
CA ILE A 314 -13.00 20.95 -22.88
C ILE A 314 -11.67 21.69 -22.70
N ILE A 315 -10.58 20.94 -22.53
CA ILE A 315 -9.24 21.49 -22.26
C ILE A 315 -8.60 22.04 -23.54
N GLY A 316 -8.69 21.30 -24.65
CA GLY A 316 -8.03 21.63 -25.92
C GLY A 316 -6.51 21.84 -25.76
N ASP A 317 -5.97 22.75 -26.57
CA ASP A 317 -4.58 23.21 -26.47
C ASP A 317 -4.45 24.50 -25.62
N ASP A 318 -5.47 24.85 -24.85
CA ASP A 318 -5.45 26.01 -23.95
C ASP A 318 -4.41 25.79 -22.84
N ALA A 319 -3.31 26.55 -22.90
CA ALA A 319 -2.21 26.47 -21.95
C ALA A 319 -2.67 26.69 -20.49
N THR A 320 -3.72 27.50 -20.29
CA THR A 320 -4.25 27.80 -18.96
C THR A 320 -5.01 26.61 -18.35
N LYS A 321 -5.42 25.63 -19.16
CA LYS A 321 -6.20 24.46 -18.73
C LYS A 321 -5.42 23.15 -18.74
N GLN A 322 -4.17 23.13 -19.21
CA GLN A 322 -3.39 21.88 -19.28
C GLN A 322 -3.17 21.23 -17.89
N HIS A 323 -3.22 22.02 -16.81
CA HIS A 323 -3.16 21.50 -15.44
C HIS A 323 -4.38 20.65 -15.05
N LEU A 324 -5.50 20.74 -15.80
CA LEU A 324 -6.73 19.96 -15.60
C LEU A 324 -6.71 18.60 -16.30
N ILE A 325 -5.67 18.28 -17.09
CA ILE A 325 -5.55 16.96 -17.73
C ILE A 325 -5.61 15.88 -16.64
N PRO A 326 -6.52 14.90 -16.74
CA PRO A 326 -6.70 13.89 -15.70
C PRO A 326 -5.41 13.14 -15.37
N LEU A 327 -5.22 12.87 -14.07
CA LEU A 327 -4.26 11.87 -13.61
C LEU A 327 -4.96 10.52 -13.56
N PHE A 328 -4.27 9.46 -13.97
CA PHE A 328 -4.80 8.10 -13.86
C PHE A 328 -3.89 7.24 -12.96
N TYR A 329 -4.48 6.31 -12.23
CA TYR A 329 -3.75 5.26 -11.54
C TYR A 329 -4.42 3.90 -11.72
N THR A 330 -3.63 2.84 -11.86
CA THR A 330 -4.18 1.50 -12.14
C THR A 330 -4.85 0.89 -10.92
N TYR A 331 -4.19 0.91 -9.76
CA TYR A 331 -4.68 0.28 -8.53
C TYR A 331 -4.61 1.21 -7.33
N ASN A 332 -5.62 1.13 -6.45
CA ASN A 332 -5.48 1.59 -5.08
C ASN A 332 -4.70 0.53 -4.26
N SER A 333 -3.42 0.75 -4.00
CA SER A 333 -2.56 -0.03 -3.09
C SER A 333 -2.59 -1.54 -3.34
N ALA A 334 -1.89 -2.00 -4.39
CA ALA A 334 -1.79 -3.42 -4.76
C ALA A 334 -1.24 -4.29 -3.61
N ASN A 335 -0.28 -3.77 -2.83
CA ASN A 335 0.25 -4.45 -1.66
C ASN A 335 -0.84 -4.68 -0.59
N ALA A 336 -1.62 -3.66 -0.26
CA ALA A 336 -2.71 -3.79 0.70
C ALA A 336 -3.84 -4.71 0.19
N TYR A 337 -4.15 -4.72 -1.11
CA TYR A 337 -5.10 -5.69 -1.67
C TYR A 337 -4.60 -7.13 -1.47
N ALA A 338 -3.36 -7.42 -1.87
CA ALA A 338 -2.76 -8.75 -1.71
C ALA A 338 -2.72 -9.19 -0.24
N ILE A 339 -2.28 -8.30 0.67
CA ILE A 339 -2.18 -8.63 2.10
C ILE A 339 -3.56 -8.86 2.71
N ASN A 340 -4.50 -7.93 2.55
CA ASN A 340 -5.80 -8.01 3.21
C ASN A 340 -6.68 -9.10 2.60
N GLY A 341 -6.64 -9.26 1.28
CA GLY A 341 -7.47 -10.21 0.52
C GLY A 341 -6.93 -11.64 0.53
N TYR A 342 -5.60 -11.82 0.51
CA TYR A 342 -4.97 -13.13 0.32
C TYR A 342 -4.05 -13.59 1.43
N GLN A 343 -3.43 -12.71 2.21
CA GLN A 343 -2.58 -13.14 3.33
C GLN A 343 -3.39 -13.25 4.62
N GLN A 344 -4.11 -12.20 4.98
CA GLN A 344 -4.89 -12.12 6.22
C GLN A 344 -6.31 -12.67 6.04
N GLY A 345 -6.87 -12.55 4.84
CA GLY A 345 -8.22 -12.98 4.51
C GLY A 345 -9.30 -12.20 5.28
N VAL A 346 -9.08 -10.90 5.48
CA VAL A 346 -9.99 -9.98 6.19
C VAL A 346 -10.82 -9.12 5.22
N ARG A 347 -10.45 -9.11 3.94
CA ARG A 347 -11.20 -8.52 2.82
C ARG A 347 -11.44 -9.60 1.76
N PRO A 348 -12.42 -9.43 0.86
CA PRO A 348 -12.54 -10.32 -0.28
C PRO A 348 -11.22 -10.42 -1.08
N PRO A 349 -10.86 -11.60 -1.61
CA PRO A 349 -11.62 -12.86 -1.61
C PRO A 349 -11.51 -13.71 -0.33
N TYR A 350 -10.97 -13.16 0.77
CA TYR A 350 -10.84 -13.79 2.08
C TYR A 350 -9.91 -15.01 2.10
N VAL A 351 -8.94 -15.07 1.19
CA VAL A 351 -7.93 -16.14 1.14
C VAL A 351 -6.92 -15.96 2.28
N LYS A 352 -6.43 -17.06 2.85
CA LYS A 352 -5.43 -17.08 3.94
C LYS A 352 -4.17 -17.85 3.51
N SER A 353 -3.44 -17.31 2.54
CA SER A 353 -2.23 -17.90 1.96
C SER A 353 -1.20 -16.84 1.58
N MET A 354 -0.06 -16.88 2.26
CA MET A 354 1.10 -16.03 1.97
C MET A 354 1.63 -16.22 0.54
N SER A 355 1.64 -17.47 0.05
CA SER A 355 2.12 -17.77 -1.30
C SER A 355 1.20 -17.16 -2.37
N ARG A 356 -0.12 -17.28 -2.20
CA ARG A 356 -1.10 -16.71 -3.13
C ARG A 356 -1.06 -15.18 -3.09
N SER A 357 -0.93 -14.60 -1.91
CA SER A 357 -0.71 -13.14 -1.74
C SER A 357 0.48 -12.65 -2.55
N ARG A 358 1.63 -13.34 -2.47
CA ARG A 358 2.80 -13.02 -3.29
C ARG A 358 2.50 -13.08 -4.79
N THR A 359 1.87 -14.15 -5.26
CA THR A 359 1.49 -14.31 -6.67
C THR A 359 0.61 -13.15 -7.14
N VAL A 360 -0.42 -12.80 -6.37
CA VAL A 360 -1.34 -11.70 -6.68
C VAL A 360 -0.61 -10.36 -6.75
N LEU A 361 0.24 -10.06 -5.77
CA LEU A 361 1.01 -8.81 -5.76
C LEU A 361 1.83 -8.65 -7.04
N PHE A 362 2.62 -9.67 -7.41
CA PHE A 362 3.44 -9.60 -8.62
C PHE A 362 2.60 -9.57 -9.90
N ASN A 363 1.51 -10.35 -9.98
CA ASN A 363 0.60 -10.29 -11.12
C ASN A 363 -0.04 -8.90 -11.28
N MET A 364 -0.43 -8.23 -10.18
CA MET A 364 -0.96 -6.86 -10.24
C MET A 364 0.11 -5.87 -10.69
N LEU A 365 1.36 -6.02 -10.24
CA LEU A 365 2.46 -5.17 -10.69
C LEU A 365 2.80 -5.38 -12.18
N ASP A 366 2.75 -6.62 -12.67
CA ASP A 366 2.89 -6.92 -14.10
C ASP A 366 1.70 -6.36 -14.91
N ALA A 367 0.47 -6.49 -14.41
CA ALA A 367 -0.70 -5.90 -15.04
C ALA A 367 -0.66 -4.38 -15.07
N HIS A 368 -0.07 -3.73 -14.06
CA HIS A 368 0.17 -2.29 -14.08
C HIS A 368 1.09 -1.89 -15.25
N VAL A 369 2.17 -2.64 -15.49
CA VAL A 369 3.06 -2.39 -16.65
C VAL A 369 2.29 -2.52 -17.97
N CYS A 370 1.51 -3.60 -18.14
CA CYS A 370 0.69 -3.80 -19.34
C CYS A 370 -0.35 -2.69 -19.53
N ALA A 371 -1.06 -2.32 -18.45
CA ALA A 371 -2.06 -1.26 -18.47
C ALA A 371 -1.44 0.09 -18.81
N TYR A 372 -0.30 0.44 -18.19
CA TYR A 372 0.44 1.67 -18.49
C TYR A 372 0.76 1.78 -19.99
N GLU A 373 1.36 0.75 -20.58
CA GLU A 373 1.72 0.76 -22.00
C GLU A 373 0.50 0.92 -22.92
N GLN A 374 -0.64 0.31 -22.59
CA GLN A 374 -1.86 0.45 -23.39
C GLN A 374 -2.54 1.81 -23.18
N MET A 375 -2.62 2.29 -21.95
CA MET A 375 -3.21 3.59 -21.61
C MET A 375 -2.41 4.75 -22.24
N LYS A 376 -1.07 4.69 -22.28
CA LYS A 376 -0.26 5.74 -22.95
C LYS A 376 -0.52 5.82 -24.46
N LYS A 377 -0.97 4.74 -25.11
CA LYS A 377 -1.31 4.76 -26.55
C LYS A 377 -2.57 5.59 -26.83
N VAL A 378 -3.54 5.55 -25.92
CA VAL A 378 -4.83 6.25 -26.07
C VAL A 378 -4.86 7.62 -25.40
N ALA A 379 -3.99 7.84 -24.41
CA ALA A 379 -3.90 9.08 -23.65
C ALA A 379 -2.43 9.53 -23.46
N PRO A 380 -1.74 9.95 -24.54
CA PRO A 380 -0.30 10.18 -24.53
C PRO A 380 0.15 11.32 -23.59
N LYS A 381 -0.68 12.37 -23.42
CA LYS A 381 -0.39 13.49 -22.51
C LYS A 381 -0.82 13.22 -21.06
N ALA A 382 -1.64 12.19 -20.82
CA ALA A 382 -2.06 11.86 -19.46
C ALA A 382 -0.90 11.27 -18.66
N LYS A 383 -0.85 11.58 -17.36
CA LYS A 383 0.12 11.01 -16.43
C LYS A 383 -0.49 9.79 -15.75
N ILE A 384 0.22 8.67 -15.80
CA ILE A 384 -0.26 7.39 -15.27
C ILE A 384 0.66 6.91 -14.16
N GLY A 385 0.07 6.51 -13.04
CA GLY A 385 0.79 5.99 -11.88
C GLY A 385 0.15 4.74 -11.29
N THR A 386 0.62 4.39 -10.11
CA THR A 386 -0.02 3.44 -9.20
C THR A 386 0.09 4.00 -7.78
N THR A 387 -0.53 3.33 -6.82
CA THR A 387 -0.48 3.75 -5.42
C THR A 387 0.04 2.62 -4.53
N ILE A 388 0.68 2.98 -3.42
CA ILE A 388 1.15 2.06 -2.39
C ILE A 388 0.61 2.51 -1.03
N ASN A 389 0.16 1.54 -0.22
CA ASN A 389 -0.18 1.80 1.17
C ASN A 389 1.02 1.49 2.05
N ILE A 390 1.54 2.49 2.76
CA ILE A 390 2.61 2.30 3.74
C ILE A 390 1.97 2.23 5.13
N TYR A 391 1.92 1.03 5.70
CA TYR A 391 1.61 0.82 7.11
C TYR A 391 2.89 0.48 7.85
N GLN A 392 3.51 1.50 8.45
CA GLN A 392 4.81 1.36 9.08
C GLN A 392 4.73 0.43 10.30
N LEU A 393 5.63 -0.55 10.38
CA LEU A 393 5.76 -1.42 11.54
C LEU A 393 6.96 -1.00 12.38
N ASP A 394 6.71 -0.62 13.63
CA ASP A 394 7.72 -0.18 14.58
C ASP A 394 7.88 -1.19 15.73
N PRO A 395 9.10 -1.44 16.23
CA PRO A 395 9.31 -2.37 17.33
C PRO A 395 8.83 -1.75 18.64
N VAL A 396 8.04 -2.49 19.44
CA VAL A 396 7.62 -2.05 20.80
C VAL A 396 8.83 -1.70 21.68
N ASN A 397 9.90 -2.45 21.52
CA ASN A 397 11.17 -2.22 22.17
C ASN A 397 12.25 -2.28 21.10
N TYR A 398 12.79 -1.13 20.73
CA TYR A 398 13.83 -1.02 19.73
C TYR A 398 15.11 -1.80 20.10
N LEU A 399 15.39 -1.99 21.40
CA LEU A 399 16.55 -2.75 21.86
C LEU A 399 16.33 -4.28 21.77
N ASN A 400 15.09 -4.73 21.57
CA ASN A 400 14.80 -6.15 21.42
C ASN A 400 15.03 -6.60 19.96
N PRO A 401 16.01 -7.46 19.68
CA PRO A 401 16.32 -7.88 18.31
C PRO A 401 15.18 -8.65 17.64
N LEU A 402 14.36 -9.41 18.39
CA LEU A 402 13.22 -10.12 17.82
C LEU A 402 12.18 -9.14 17.28
N HIS A 403 11.86 -8.09 18.03
CA HIS A 403 10.88 -7.08 17.60
C HIS A 403 11.35 -6.39 16.32
N ARG A 404 12.64 -6.02 16.25
CA ARG A 404 13.24 -5.40 15.06
C ARG A 404 13.19 -6.33 13.85
N THR A 405 13.54 -7.61 14.02
CA THR A 405 13.51 -8.58 12.92
C THR A 405 12.10 -8.79 12.39
N LEU A 406 11.10 -8.86 13.28
CA LEU A 406 9.69 -8.94 12.88
C LEU A 406 9.26 -7.71 12.08
N CYS A 407 9.58 -6.51 12.57
CA CYS A 407 9.26 -5.24 11.88
C CYS A 407 9.94 -5.15 10.51
N PHE A 408 11.22 -5.51 10.44
CA PHE A 408 11.97 -5.54 9.18
C PHE A 408 11.32 -6.49 8.17
N ALA A 409 11.03 -7.73 8.57
CA ALA A 409 10.39 -8.70 7.69
C ALA A 409 9.01 -8.22 7.22
N GLY A 410 8.21 -7.67 8.12
CA GLY A 410 6.90 -7.10 7.80
C GLY A 410 7.02 -5.93 6.82
N ASN A 411 7.78 -4.89 7.13
CA ASN A 411 7.97 -3.73 6.27
C ASN A 411 8.54 -4.11 4.90
N TYR A 412 9.47 -5.08 4.85
CA TYR A 412 10.02 -5.57 3.58
C TYR A 412 8.94 -6.19 2.69
N LEU A 413 8.12 -7.06 3.25
CA LEU A 413 7.04 -7.74 2.53
C LEU A 413 5.97 -6.76 2.04
N GLN A 414 5.63 -5.75 2.83
CA GLN A 414 4.57 -4.80 2.51
C GLN A 414 5.03 -3.68 1.55
N ASN A 415 6.22 -3.12 1.76
CA ASN A 415 6.65 -1.90 1.07
C ASN A 415 7.75 -2.19 0.04
N TYR A 416 8.85 -2.78 0.49
CA TYR A 416 10.06 -2.94 -0.32
C TYR A 416 9.85 -3.90 -1.50
N SER A 417 8.96 -4.87 -1.38
CA SER A 417 8.56 -5.75 -2.48
C SER A 417 8.05 -4.98 -3.72
N VAL A 418 7.33 -3.88 -3.51
CA VAL A 418 6.84 -3.00 -4.60
C VAL A 418 7.97 -2.15 -5.16
N TYR A 419 8.82 -1.57 -4.29
CA TYR A 419 9.94 -0.75 -4.74
C TYR A 419 10.95 -1.57 -5.56
N ASP A 420 11.31 -2.75 -5.06
CA ASP A 420 12.27 -3.65 -5.70
C ASP A 420 11.76 -4.10 -7.07
N PHE A 421 10.45 -4.33 -7.22
CA PHE A 421 9.85 -4.62 -8.52
C PHE A 421 10.15 -3.51 -9.54
N PHE A 422 9.86 -2.24 -9.21
CA PHE A 422 10.09 -1.14 -10.16
C PHE A 422 11.57 -0.92 -10.45
N LYS A 423 12.44 -1.05 -9.45
CA LYS A 423 13.90 -0.96 -9.63
C LYS A 423 14.41 -2.07 -10.55
N GLU A 424 13.97 -3.31 -10.33
CA GLU A 424 14.36 -4.47 -11.14
C GLU A 424 13.81 -4.35 -12.56
N PHE A 425 12.55 -3.94 -12.71
CA PHE A 425 11.93 -3.69 -14.01
C PHE A 425 12.73 -2.66 -14.81
N SER A 426 13.07 -1.53 -14.19
CA SER A 426 13.88 -0.48 -14.83
C SER A 426 15.28 -0.95 -15.19
N THR A 427 15.89 -1.80 -14.36
CA THR A 427 17.20 -2.37 -14.65
C THR A 427 17.14 -3.32 -15.86
N LYS A 428 16.08 -4.13 -15.95
CA LYS A 428 15.85 -5.05 -17.08
C LYS A 428 15.40 -4.34 -18.35
N ASN A 429 14.77 -3.18 -18.24
CA ASN A 429 14.26 -2.38 -19.36
C ASN A 429 14.79 -0.93 -19.29
N PRO A 430 16.08 -0.69 -19.53
CA PRO A 430 16.66 0.64 -19.44
C PRO A 430 15.92 1.65 -20.35
N GLY A 431 15.60 2.82 -19.80
CA GLY A 431 14.89 3.89 -20.52
C GLY A 431 13.37 3.73 -20.59
N LYS A 432 12.80 2.62 -20.08
CA LYS A 432 11.35 2.49 -19.88
C LYS A 432 11.00 2.77 -18.42
N THR A 433 10.13 3.76 -18.21
CA THR A 433 9.41 3.95 -16.96
C THR A 433 7.93 3.64 -17.18
N CYS A 434 7.33 2.91 -16.24
CA CYS A 434 5.89 2.65 -16.21
C CYS A 434 5.17 3.48 -15.15
N LEU A 435 5.80 4.58 -14.72
CA LEU A 435 5.27 5.51 -13.73
C LEU A 435 5.60 6.92 -14.20
N ASP A 436 4.57 7.75 -14.35
CA ASP A 436 4.68 9.20 -14.50
C ASP A 436 4.59 9.92 -13.13
N TRP A 437 4.09 9.22 -12.11
CA TRP A 437 3.95 9.65 -10.71
C TRP A 437 3.68 8.43 -9.81
N ILE A 438 3.85 8.55 -8.50
CA ILE A 438 3.50 7.49 -7.54
C ILE A 438 2.63 8.02 -6.40
N GLY A 439 1.57 7.29 -6.07
CA GLY A 439 0.65 7.62 -4.99
C GLY A 439 1.04 6.96 -3.66
N LEU A 440 0.90 7.70 -2.57
CA LEU A 440 1.05 7.21 -1.20
C LEU A 440 -0.31 7.22 -0.49
N ASN A 441 -0.72 6.07 0.03
CA ASN A 441 -1.75 5.97 1.05
C ASN A 441 -1.07 5.80 2.40
N TYR A 442 -1.42 6.66 3.36
CA TYR A 442 -0.86 6.62 4.70
C TYR A 442 -1.89 7.05 5.74
N TYR A 443 -2.09 6.22 6.76
CA TYR A 443 -3.03 6.48 7.84
C TYR A 443 -2.34 6.50 9.21
N SER A 444 -1.50 5.50 9.48
CA SER A 444 -0.88 5.29 10.78
C SER A 444 0.31 4.32 10.66
N HIS A 445 0.93 4.03 11.78
CA HIS A 445 1.82 2.90 12.01
C HIS A 445 1.18 1.84 12.93
N GLY A 446 1.88 0.73 13.13
CA GLY A 446 1.58 -0.28 14.13
C GLY A 446 2.85 -0.76 14.85
N TYR A 447 2.69 -1.13 16.11
CA TYR A 447 3.76 -1.67 16.93
C TYR A 447 3.76 -3.20 16.93
N MET A 448 4.96 -3.80 16.83
CA MET A 448 5.12 -5.25 16.94
C MET A 448 6.03 -5.66 18.09
N ASP A 449 5.55 -6.63 18.85
CA ASP A 449 6.28 -7.38 19.87
C ASP A 449 6.31 -8.90 19.61
N SER A 450 5.45 -9.38 18.72
CA SER A 450 5.21 -10.80 18.51
C SER A 450 4.70 -11.10 17.09
N PRO A 451 4.76 -12.37 16.65
CA PRO A 451 4.18 -12.79 15.36
C PRO A 451 2.65 -12.70 15.30
N SER A 452 1.97 -12.41 16.42
CA SER A 452 0.51 -12.30 16.48
C SER A 452 -0.06 -11.11 15.68
N GLY A 453 0.83 -10.21 15.25
CA GLY A 453 0.50 -9.06 14.42
C GLY A 453 0.67 -7.74 15.16
N PRO A 454 0.58 -6.63 14.43
CA PRO A 454 0.74 -5.31 15.03
C PRO A 454 -0.46 -4.91 15.89
N PHE A 455 -0.22 -4.04 16.86
CA PHE A 455 -1.26 -3.27 17.55
C PHE A 455 -0.99 -1.77 17.40
N SER A 456 -1.98 -0.93 17.66
CA SER A 456 -1.80 0.52 17.69
C SER A 456 -1.76 1.01 19.14
N SER A 457 -1.03 2.10 19.38
CA SER A 457 -1.03 2.81 20.65
C SER A 457 -0.53 4.23 20.38
N PRO A 458 -1.19 5.28 20.89
CA PRO A 458 -0.62 6.62 20.82
C PRO A 458 0.74 6.60 21.52
N ARG A 459 1.75 7.15 20.84
CA ARG A 459 3.04 7.37 21.50
C ARG A 459 2.87 8.46 22.55
N ASP A 460 3.53 8.31 23.69
CA ASP A 460 3.59 9.37 24.70
C ASP A 460 4.39 10.56 24.12
N PRO A 461 3.76 11.73 23.89
CA PRO A 461 4.47 12.87 23.33
C PRO A 461 5.51 13.44 24.31
N ASN A 462 5.31 13.28 25.61
CA ASN A 462 6.21 13.81 26.64
C ASN A 462 7.41 12.90 26.92
N ASN A 463 7.33 11.64 26.50
CA ASN A 463 8.39 10.65 26.69
C ASN A 463 8.47 9.70 25.49
N PRO A 464 8.95 10.18 24.34
CA PRO A 464 9.02 9.38 23.12
C PRO A 464 9.92 8.15 23.28
N ASP A 465 10.86 8.15 24.23
CA ASP A 465 11.80 7.05 24.47
C ASP A 465 11.26 5.95 25.40
N ALA A 466 10.09 6.16 26.02
CA ALA A 466 9.45 5.13 26.84
C ALA A 466 9.02 3.91 26.01
N PRO A 467 9.13 2.68 26.55
CA PRO A 467 8.55 1.50 25.91
C PRO A 467 7.05 1.70 25.69
N VAL A 468 6.59 1.39 24.49
CA VAL A 468 5.19 1.58 24.13
C VAL A 468 4.33 0.54 24.82
N LYS A 469 3.33 1.01 25.57
CA LYS A 469 2.36 0.15 26.24
C LYS A 469 1.23 -0.20 25.27
N ARG A 470 0.86 -1.47 25.21
CA ARG A 470 -0.38 -1.91 24.57
C ARG A 470 -1.57 -1.44 25.39
N LEU A 471 -2.40 -0.59 24.80
CA LEU A 471 -3.64 -0.11 25.41
C LEU A 471 -4.77 -1.11 25.17
N SER A 472 -5.75 -1.11 26.07
CA SER A 472 -7.04 -1.77 25.87
C SER A 472 -7.88 -1.04 24.84
N ASP A 473 -8.90 -1.73 24.28
CA ASP A 473 -9.82 -1.14 23.32
C ASP A 473 -10.55 0.10 23.88
N GLN A 474 -10.86 0.12 25.17
CA GLN A 474 -11.50 1.25 25.83
C GLN A 474 -10.53 2.43 25.96
N GLU A 475 -9.29 2.19 26.43
CA GLU A 475 -8.26 3.23 26.50
C GLU A 475 -7.95 3.83 25.11
N LEU A 476 -7.98 3.00 24.05
CA LEU A 476 -7.86 3.50 22.68
C LEU A 476 -9.06 4.35 22.27
N ALA A 477 -10.29 3.93 22.56
CA ALA A 477 -11.50 4.68 22.23
C ALA A 477 -11.55 6.06 22.92
N ASP A 478 -11.12 6.11 24.18
CA ASP A 478 -11.10 7.32 25.00
C ASP A 478 -9.98 8.29 24.58
N SER A 479 -8.96 7.80 23.86
CA SER A 479 -7.84 8.61 23.38
C SER A 479 -8.27 9.59 22.28
N LYS A 480 -7.80 10.84 22.40
CA LYS A 480 -7.93 11.87 21.33
C LYS A 480 -7.07 11.59 20.10
N PHE A 481 -6.14 10.63 20.18
CA PHE A 481 -5.23 10.29 19.08
C PHE A 481 -5.70 9.07 18.28
N SER A 482 -6.72 8.35 18.73
CA SER A 482 -7.17 7.12 18.06
C SER A 482 -8.32 7.40 17.10
N SER A 483 -8.24 6.81 15.92
CA SER A 483 -9.30 6.81 14.90
C SER A 483 -10.36 5.74 15.22
N ALA A 484 -11.50 5.82 14.54
CA ALA A 484 -12.55 4.79 14.53
C ALA A 484 -12.03 3.43 14.06
N ASN A 485 -10.95 3.41 13.27
CA ASN A 485 -10.18 2.19 13.08
C ASN A 485 -9.22 2.04 14.27
N LYS A 486 -9.46 1.03 15.10
CA LYS A 486 -8.64 0.72 16.28
C LYS A 486 -7.16 0.45 15.97
N LEU A 487 -6.79 0.20 14.71
CA LEU A 487 -5.40 0.07 14.30
C LEU A 487 -4.73 1.40 13.96
N TYR A 488 -5.47 2.51 13.92
CA TYR A 488 -4.96 3.80 13.47
C TYR A 488 -4.94 4.82 14.61
N THR A 489 -3.76 5.42 14.79
CA THR A 489 -3.52 6.54 15.68
C THR A 489 -2.91 7.69 14.89
N ILE A 490 -3.11 8.93 15.34
CA ILE A 490 -2.46 10.11 14.76
C ILE A 490 -0.94 9.93 14.89
N TYR A 491 -0.26 9.84 13.76
CA TYR A 491 1.21 9.73 13.71
C TYR A 491 1.75 10.41 12.45
N ALA A 492 1.72 11.74 12.43
CA ALA A 492 2.14 12.52 11.27
C ALA A 492 3.64 12.43 10.96
N ASP A 493 4.49 12.18 11.95
CA ASP A 493 5.89 11.85 11.75
C ASP A 493 6.06 10.67 10.80
N GLY A 494 5.22 9.64 10.96
CA GLY A 494 5.22 8.49 10.07
C GLY A 494 4.83 8.83 8.63
N LEU A 495 3.96 9.83 8.41
CA LEU A 495 3.69 10.32 7.06
C LEU A 495 4.95 10.94 6.44
N PHE A 496 5.66 11.79 7.19
CA PHE A 496 6.90 12.41 6.74
C PHE A 496 7.98 11.35 6.41
N LEU A 497 8.08 10.31 7.25
CA LEU A 497 8.98 9.17 7.05
C LEU A 497 8.60 8.33 5.82
N ALA A 498 7.31 8.06 5.65
CA ALA A 498 6.78 7.34 4.49
C ALA A 498 7.07 8.10 3.18
N LEU A 499 6.96 9.43 3.19
CA LEU A 499 7.32 10.29 2.06
C LEU A 499 8.82 10.23 1.74
N HIS A 500 9.69 10.20 2.75
CA HIS A 500 11.12 9.97 2.54
C HIS A 500 11.39 8.57 1.97
N GLU A 501 10.76 7.54 2.53
CA GLU A 501 10.95 6.16 2.07
C GLU A 501 10.57 5.99 0.60
N ILE A 502 9.39 6.46 0.19
CA ILE A 502 8.93 6.36 -1.19
C ILE A 502 9.75 7.25 -2.13
N ASN A 503 10.22 8.40 -1.65
CA ASN A 503 11.11 9.28 -2.41
C ASN A 503 12.44 8.61 -2.74
N ASP A 504 13.11 8.09 -1.71
CA ASP A 504 14.46 7.53 -1.84
C ASP A 504 14.46 6.21 -2.61
N ASN A 505 13.36 5.45 -2.54
CA ASN A 505 13.25 4.16 -3.20
C ASN A 505 12.62 4.20 -4.58
N VAL A 506 11.84 5.23 -4.93
CA VAL A 506 11.11 5.28 -6.20
C VAL A 506 11.18 6.67 -6.83
N ALA A 507 10.65 7.70 -6.18
CA ALA A 507 10.39 8.98 -6.82
C ALA A 507 11.67 9.64 -7.36
N LYS A 508 12.74 9.63 -6.57
CA LYS A 508 14.06 10.16 -6.95
C LYS A 508 14.73 9.36 -8.06
N LEU A 509 14.55 8.04 -8.08
CA LEU A 509 15.15 7.17 -9.11
C LEU A 509 14.53 7.42 -10.49
N PHE A 510 13.23 7.68 -10.54
CA PHE A 510 12.50 7.92 -11.78
C PHE A 510 12.28 9.39 -12.09
N THR A 511 12.68 10.30 -11.19
CA THR A 511 12.43 11.76 -11.29
C THR A 511 10.94 12.06 -11.51
N ILE A 512 10.09 11.42 -10.69
CA ILE A 512 8.63 11.56 -10.76
C ILE A 512 8.09 12.15 -9.46
N PRO A 513 6.94 12.86 -9.51
CA PRO A 513 6.32 13.40 -8.31
C PRO A 513 5.60 12.33 -7.49
N ILE A 514 5.40 12.65 -6.21
CA ILE A 514 4.60 11.89 -5.26
C ILE A 514 3.27 12.62 -5.06
N LEU A 515 2.17 11.88 -4.94
CA LEU A 515 0.89 12.41 -4.46
C LEU A 515 0.48 11.59 -3.24
N ILE A 516 0.13 12.24 -2.13
CA ILE A 516 -0.58 11.53 -1.06
C ILE A 516 -2.00 11.29 -1.59
N THR A 517 -2.29 10.06 -2.03
CA THR A 517 -3.56 9.70 -2.66
C THR A 517 -4.64 9.41 -1.64
N GLU A 518 -4.27 8.99 -0.44
CA GLU A 518 -5.20 8.87 0.69
C GLU A 518 -4.48 9.12 2.02
N THR A 519 -5.06 9.98 2.84
CA THR A 519 -4.81 10.01 4.28
C THR A 519 -6.05 10.52 4.99
N GLY A 520 -6.44 9.90 6.10
CA GLY A 520 -7.71 10.19 6.72
C GLY A 520 -7.78 9.82 8.19
N PHE A 521 -8.76 10.40 8.88
CA PHE A 521 -9.05 10.11 10.28
C PHE A 521 -10.54 9.90 10.48
N GLY A 522 -10.90 8.66 10.85
CA GLY A 522 -12.27 8.25 11.02
C GLY A 522 -12.73 8.51 12.45
N ILE A 523 -14.00 8.87 12.60
CA ILE A 523 -14.65 9.02 13.90
C ILE A 523 -15.84 8.06 13.97
N GLU A 524 -15.96 7.29 15.05
CA GLU A 524 -17.05 6.32 15.18
C GLU A 524 -18.34 7.05 15.57
N ARG A 525 -19.37 6.96 14.73
CA ARG A 525 -20.69 7.58 14.92
C ARG A 525 -21.77 6.77 14.22
N VAL A 526 -22.99 6.82 14.73
CA VAL A 526 -24.15 6.13 14.13
C VAL A 526 -24.99 7.03 13.21
N ASP A 527 -24.90 8.35 13.35
CA ASP A 527 -25.80 9.31 12.70
C ASP A 527 -25.10 10.62 12.29
N ALA A 528 -25.81 11.41 11.48
CA ALA A 528 -25.52 12.80 11.16
C ALA A 528 -26.87 13.51 10.95
N GLN A 529 -27.05 14.73 11.48
CA GLN A 529 -28.29 15.51 11.31
C GLN A 529 -27.94 16.94 10.88
N VAL A 530 -28.78 17.53 10.04
CA VAL A 530 -28.58 18.89 9.54
C VAL A 530 -29.01 19.93 10.59
N ASP A 531 -28.16 20.91 10.88
CA ASP A 531 -28.58 22.11 11.62
C ASP A 531 -29.13 23.20 10.69
N ALA A 532 -29.57 24.33 11.27
CA ALA A 532 -30.15 25.44 10.52
C ALA A 532 -29.19 26.06 9.48
N ASP A 533 -27.88 25.84 9.63
CA ASP A 533 -26.82 26.42 8.81
C ASP A 533 -26.19 25.40 7.84
N GLY A 534 -26.73 24.17 7.77
CA GLY A 534 -26.24 23.11 6.87
C GLY A 534 -25.01 22.35 7.40
N PHE A 535 -24.69 22.48 8.68
CA PHE A 535 -23.64 21.71 9.33
C PHE A 535 -24.16 20.40 9.93
N ASP A 536 -23.23 19.51 10.25
CA ASP A 536 -23.49 18.31 11.03
C ASP A 536 -23.78 18.68 12.50
N ALA A 537 -25.05 18.78 12.86
CA ALA A 537 -25.55 19.14 14.18
C ALA A 537 -25.07 18.17 15.28
N LEU A 538 -24.71 16.94 14.90
CA LEU A 538 -24.30 15.87 15.81
C LEU A 538 -22.79 15.82 15.99
N GLU A 539 -22.04 16.70 15.33
CA GLU A 539 -20.60 16.80 15.53
C GLU A 539 -20.29 17.37 16.92
N THR A 540 -19.76 16.52 17.81
CA THR A 540 -19.40 16.91 19.18
C THR A 540 -18.08 17.68 19.20
N GLN A 541 -17.84 18.43 20.27
CA GLN A 541 -16.58 19.15 20.48
C GLN A 541 -15.35 18.22 20.43
N GLN A 542 -15.45 17.02 21.01
CA GLN A 542 -14.35 16.04 20.99
C GLN A 542 -14.01 15.63 19.55
N ASP A 543 -15.00 15.50 18.69
CA ASP A 543 -14.79 15.08 17.31
C ASP A 543 -14.14 16.18 16.46
N ILE A 544 -14.55 17.43 16.71
CA ILE A 544 -13.95 18.63 16.10
C ILE A 544 -12.46 18.63 16.43
N GLU A 545 -12.11 18.50 17.71
CA GLU A 545 -10.72 18.50 18.18
C GLU A 545 -9.89 17.35 17.61
N LYS A 546 -10.45 16.13 17.54
CA LYS A 546 -9.76 14.97 16.96
C LYS A 546 -9.42 15.19 15.48
N ARG A 547 -10.40 15.63 14.67
CA ARG A 547 -10.17 15.84 13.23
C ARG A 547 -9.27 17.04 12.96
N ASP A 548 -9.47 18.14 13.69
CA ASP A 548 -8.62 19.33 13.61
C ASP A 548 -7.15 19.00 13.92
N LEU A 549 -6.90 18.23 14.99
CA LEU A 549 -5.56 17.78 15.35
C LEU A 549 -4.90 16.94 14.24
N PHE A 550 -5.63 15.99 13.68
CA PHE A 550 -5.17 15.19 12.54
C PHE A 550 -4.78 16.07 11.35
N LEU A 551 -5.68 16.96 10.92
CA LEU A 551 -5.45 17.83 9.76
C LEU A 551 -4.25 18.75 9.99
N LYS A 552 -4.13 19.34 11.18
CA LYS A 552 -2.98 20.18 11.57
C LYS A 552 -1.66 19.44 11.41
N GLN A 553 -1.54 18.26 12.00
CA GLN A 553 -0.28 17.52 12.01
C GLN A 553 0.08 16.98 10.62
N TYR A 554 -0.89 16.43 9.88
CA TYR A 554 -0.62 15.79 8.59
C TYR A 554 -0.34 16.81 7.48
N LEU A 555 -1.05 17.97 7.48
CA LEU A 555 -0.71 19.07 6.58
C LEU A 555 0.66 19.67 6.89
N TYR A 556 1.01 19.78 8.17
CA TYR A 556 2.35 20.23 8.57
C TYR A 556 3.43 19.27 8.08
N ALA A 557 3.24 17.95 8.28
CA ALA A 557 4.17 16.94 7.77
C ALA A 557 4.33 16.99 6.24
N ALA A 558 3.22 17.15 5.50
CA ALA A 558 3.24 17.33 4.05
C ALA A 558 3.98 18.62 3.62
N SER A 559 3.71 19.75 4.29
CA SER A 559 4.40 21.02 4.01
C SER A 559 5.91 20.91 4.29
N ARG A 560 6.30 20.27 5.41
CA ARG A 560 7.70 20.00 5.72
C ARG A 560 8.38 19.12 4.68
N ALA A 561 7.68 18.10 4.16
CA ALA A 561 8.20 17.27 3.07
C ALA A 561 8.51 18.12 1.82
N CYS A 562 7.61 19.03 1.43
CA CYS A 562 7.87 19.98 0.35
C CYS A 562 9.09 20.86 0.63
N GLN A 563 9.20 21.43 1.83
CA GLN A 563 10.31 22.33 2.23
C GLN A 563 11.68 21.64 2.19
N VAL A 564 11.76 20.33 2.47
CA VAL A 564 13.02 19.57 2.39
C VAL A 564 13.29 18.99 0.99
N GLY A 565 12.49 19.37 -0.02
CA GLY A 565 12.73 19.04 -1.43
C GLY A 565 12.14 17.70 -1.88
N ILE A 566 11.22 17.09 -1.13
CA ILE A 566 10.45 15.94 -1.64
C ILE A 566 9.50 16.46 -2.73
N PRO A 567 9.44 15.82 -3.92
CA PRO A 567 8.62 16.28 -5.04
C PRO A 567 7.14 15.92 -4.83
N LEU A 568 6.56 16.38 -3.72
CA LEU A 568 5.17 16.18 -3.35
C LEU A 568 4.28 17.18 -4.12
N MET A 569 3.43 16.66 -5.01
CA MET A 569 2.57 17.48 -5.85
C MET A 569 1.18 17.73 -5.25
N GLY A 570 0.81 17.05 -4.17
CA GLY A 570 -0.50 17.24 -3.55
C GLY A 570 -0.82 16.29 -2.41
N ILE A 571 -1.98 16.53 -1.81
CA ILE A 571 -2.58 15.71 -0.75
C ILE A 571 -4.08 15.53 -0.98
N SER A 572 -4.51 14.27 -0.96
CA SER A 572 -5.91 13.86 -1.05
C SER A 572 -6.40 13.38 0.31
N ILE A 573 -7.27 14.18 0.95
CA ILE A 573 -7.86 13.82 2.24
C ILE A 573 -8.94 12.76 2.03
N TRP A 574 -8.78 11.63 2.71
CA TRP A 574 -9.77 10.58 2.86
C TRP A 574 -10.69 10.93 4.04
N SER A 575 -11.93 11.33 3.82
CA SER A 575 -12.66 11.38 2.54
C SER A 575 -13.42 12.68 2.36
N PHE A 576 -13.86 12.97 1.12
CA PHE A 576 -14.70 14.15 0.86
C PHE A 576 -15.98 14.11 1.73
N MET A 577 -16.65 12.97 1.71
CA MET A 577 -17.89 12.71 2.46
C MET A 577 -17.78 11.39 3.25
N ASP A 578 -18.61 11.22 4.26
CA ASP A 578 -18.82 9.92 4.90
C ASP A 578 -19.25 8.89 3.86
N ASN A 579 -18.88 7.63 4.07
CA ASN A 579 -19.09 6.59 3.06
C ASN A 579 -19.32 5.22 3.70
N TYR A 580 -19.57 4.22 2.85
CA TYR A 580 -19.55 2.82 3.27
C TYR A 580 -18.10 2.38 3.53
N GLU A 581 -17.68 2.35 4.79
CA GLU A 581 -16.33 1.99 5.22
C GLU A 581 -16.19 0.45 5.29
N TRP A 582 -16.34 -0.18 4.11
CA TRP A 582 -16.07 -1.58 3.85
C TRP A 582 -16.73 -2.57 4.84
N GLY A 583 -18.05 -2.46 4.98
CA GLY A 583 -18.88 -3.30 5.86
C GLY A 583 -19.65 -2.51 6.90
N GLN A 584 -19.33 -1.23 7.07
CA GLN A 584 -19.83 -0.42 8.16
C GLN A 584 -20.13 1.00 7.69
N TYR A 585 -21.23 1.57 8.16
CA TYR A 585 -21.55 2.99 8.01
C TYR A 585 -21.21 3.81 9.25
N ASN A 586 -20.76 3.17 10.32
CA ASN A 586 -20.52 3.85 11.59
C ASN A 586 -19.11 4.46 11.72
N LYS A 587 -18.24 4.31 10.72
CA LYS A 587 -16.89 4.89 10.69
C LYS A 587 -16.86 6.06 9.72
N ARG A 588 -16.78 7.28 10.26
CA ARG A 588 -17.01 8.53 9.54
C ARG A 588 -15.70 9.26 9.24
N TYR A 589 -15.20 9.12 8.01
CA TYR A 589 -13.98 9.79 7.53
C TYR A 589 -14.24 11.13 6.82
N GLY A 590 -15.50 11.45 6.51
CA GLY A 590 -15.84 12.58 5.67
C GLY A 590 -15.49 13.93 6.26
N LEU A 591 -14.98 14.84 5.42
CA LEU A 591 -15.01 16.28 5.68
C LEU A 591 -16.45 16.83 5.64
N PHE A 592 -17.32 16.15 4.90
CA PHE A 592 -18.77 16.28 4.98
C PHE A 592 -19.38 15.02 5.63
N GLY A 593 -20.27 15.20 6.61
CA GLY A 593 -21.16 14.16 7.07
C GLY A 593 -22.20 13.79 6.01
N VAL A 594 -22.72 12.56 6.07
CA VAL A 594 -23.85 12.12 5.26
C VAL A 594 -24.94 11.57 6.17
N ASP A 595 -26.13 12.15 6.06
CA ASP A 595 -27.33 11.59 6.67
C ASP A 595 -27.80 10.37 5.85
N PHE A 596 -27.45 9.18 6.33
CA PHE A 596 -27.85 7.92 5.71
C PHE A 596 -29.31 7.55 5.96
N THR A 597 -30.00 8.21 6.91
CA THR A 597 -31.42 7.96 7.20
C THR A 597 -32.33 8.67 6.20
N ALA A 598 -31.89 9.82 5.68
CA ALA A 598 -32.59 10.54 4.64
C ALA A 598 -32.33 9.93 3.25
N ASN A 599 -33.38 9.88 2.41
CA ASN A 599 -33.25 9.50 1.00
C ASN A 599 -32.45 10.53 0.19
N SER A 600 -32.41 11.79 0.62
CA SER A 600 -31.65 12.86 -0.05
C SER A 600 -30.14 12.71 0.08
N LYS A 601 -29.65 11.92 1.05
CA LYS A 601 -28.22 11.74 1.36
C LYS A 601 -27.48 13.08 1.47
N THR A 602 -28.08 14.06 2.13
CA THR A 602 -27.55 15.42 2.22
C THR A 602 -26.11 15.43 2.76
N ARG A 603 -25.23 16.23 2.14
CA ARG A 603 -23.85 16.47 2.59
C ARG A 603 -23.86 17.59 3.64
N LEU A 604 -23.32 17.32 4.82
CA LEU A 604 -23.34 18.20 5.97
C LEU A 604 -21.92 18.66 6.30
N ARG A 605 -21.64 19.96 6.26
CA ARG A 605 -20.29 20.45 6.52
C ARG A 605 -19.89 20.14 7.97
N ARG A 606 -18.64 19.71 8.18
CA ARG A 606 -18.07 19.54 9.52
C ARG A 606 -17.16 20.70 9.89
N LYS A 607 -17.32 21.20 11.11
CA LYS A 607 -16.47 22.23 11.73
C LYS A 607 -15.06 21.68 11.97
N GLY A 608 -14.95 20.38 12.28
CA GLY A 608 -13.64 19.71 12.39
C GLY A 608 -12.82 19.67 11.09
N ALA A 609 -13.40 20.06 9.95
CA ALA A 609 -12.69 20.17 8.67
C ALA A 609 -12.15 21.59 8.37
N ASP A 610 -12.45 22.58 9.22
CA ASP A 610 -12.18 24.01 8.93
C ASP A 610 -10.71 24.31 8.71
N TYR A 611 -9.81 23.62 9.42
CA TYR A 611 -8.38 23.78 9.21
C TYR A 611 -7.92 23.44 7.79
N TYR A 612 -8.54 22.44 7.14
CA TYR A 612 -8.23 22.10 5.75
C TYR A 612 -8.71 23.20 4.80
N TRP A 613 -9.90 23.74 5.03
CA TRP A 613 -10.47 24.83 4.23
C TRP A 613 -9.66 26.12 4.35
N ASP A 614 -9.20 26.44 5.57
CA ASP A 614 -8.32 27.59 5.80
C ASP A 614 -6.95 27.40 5.14
N ALA A 615 -6.38 26.20 5.15
CA ALA A 615 -5.13 25.90 4.46
C ALA A 615 -5.24 26.16 2.94
N ILE A 616 -6.31 25.69 2.30
CA ILE A 616 -6.59 25.94 0.87
C ILE A 616 -6.69 27.44 0.59
N LYS A 617 -7.49 28.15 1.40
CA LYS A 617 -7.75 29.59 1.23
C LYS A 617 -6.47 30.40 1.39
N ASN A 618 -5.63 30.06 2.37
CA ASN A 618 -4.38 30.76 2.63
C ASN A 618 -3.35 30.53 1.53
N HIS A 619 -3.23 29.32 1.01
CA HIS A 619 -2.35 29.02 -0.13
C HIS A 619 -2.80 29.78 -1.39
N THR A 620 -4.11 29.75 -1.70
CA THR A 620 -4.66 30.44 -2.88
C THR A 620 -4.43 31.96 -2.84
N LYS A 621 -4.48 32.58 -1.65
CA LYS A 621 -4.16 34.01 -1.47
C LYS A 621 -2.67 34.30 -1.68
N ALA A 622 -1.79 33.45 -1.17
CA ALA A 622 -0.35 33.60 -1.31
C ALA A 622 0.06 33.54 -2.80
N ASP A 623 -0.45 32.56 -3.55
CA ASP A 623 -0.15 32.42 -4.99
C ASP A 623 -0.54 33.69 -5.79
N ARG A 624 -1.71 34.27 -5.50
CA ARG A 624 -2.16 35.51 -6.17
C ARG A 624 -1.32 36.74 -5.83
N SER A 625 -0.68 36.77 -4.66
CA SER A 625 0.17 37.89 -4.22
C SER A 625 1.57 37.87 -4.81
N ILE A 626 2.05 36.71 -5.27
CA ILE A 626 3.34 36.55 -5.95
C ILE A 626 3.20 36.84 -7.46
N SER A 627 1.97 36.71 -8.01
CA SER A 627 1.67 36.96 -9.43
C SER A 627 1.29 38.40 -9.80
N LEU A 628 1.20 39.31 -8.83
CA LEU A 628 0.92 40.75 -9.01
C LEU A 628 2.20 41.55 -8.75
#